data_AF-A0A0Q5KWL9-F1
#
_entry.id   AF-A0A0Q5KWL9-F1
#
_cell.length_a   1.000
_cell.length_b   1.000
_cell.length_c   1.000
_cell.angle_alpha   90.00
_cell.angle_beta   90.00
_cell.angle_gamma   90.00
#
_symmetry.space_group_name_H-M   'P 1'
#
loop_
_entity.id
_entity.type
_entity.pdbx_description
1 polymer ?
#
loop_
_entity_poly.entity_id
_entity_poly.type
_entity_poly.pdbx_seq_one_letter_code
_entity_poly.pdbx_strand_id
1 'polypeptide(L)'
;MKQIAQRSRPAPRFALGAALTGAALLLASCGGTMAGPGTEDTQPIILPGEQLGRIPGQITPFTVGQAASVKPEELNESAPVSATGSFDLGLPTVTSMTAKYSDLLFNATDVFGACSNVTTTAPDSLRLYPIATLKTDTGQPLTANASGSTTAKNWWFASQDASYTFQGECIGLGTVNATFNLKLGWNVLDVNYGGTVTSYTQVDAPTAPVEWRTGGLGSQRLNNALEPWKNSAAYRARQ
;
A
#
# COMPACT_ATOMS: atom_id res chain seq x y z
N MET A 1 -45.54 54.02 -24.86
CA MET A 1 -45.05 54.69 -26.09
C MET A 1 -43.65 54.11 -26.35
N LYS A 2 -43.39 53.20 -27.31
CA LYS A 2 -43.22 53.40 -28.79
C LYS A 2 -42.32 54.63 -29.06
N GLN A 3 -41.15 54.60 -29.73
CA GLN A 3 -40.62 53.92 -30.94
C GLN A 3 -39.07 53.78 -30.83
N ILE A 4 -38.38 52.72 -31.28
CA ILE A 4 -37.99 52.27 -32.65
C ILE A 4 -37.01 53.20 -33.40
N ALA A 5 -35.78 52.70 -33.67
CA ALA A 5 -35.13 52.53 -35.00
C ALA A 5 -33.58 52.40 -34.85
N GLN A 6 -32.94 51.27 -35.20
CA GLN A 6 -32.48 50.83 -36.56
C GLN A 6 -31.41 51.78 -37.16
N ARG A 7 -30.27 51.40 -37.76
CA ARG A 7 -29.63 50.20 -38.39
C ARG A 7 -28.10 50.50 -38.44
N SER A 8 -27.15 49.58 -38.63
CA SER A 8 -26.73 49.03 -39.95
C SER A 8 -25.52 48.08 -39.81
N ARG A 9 -25.56 46.94 -40.48
CA ARG A 9 -24.47 45.95 -40.78
C ARG A 9 -23.57 46.48 -41.94
N PRO A 10 -22.39 45.93 -42.37
CA PRO A 10 -22.00 44.49 -42.43
C PRO A 10 -20.50 44.09 -42.22
N ALA A 11 -20.26 42.76 -42.24
CA ALA A 11 -18.99 42.02 -42.33
C ALA A 11 -18.40 42.06 -43.78
N PRO A 12 -17.37 41.28 -44.23
CA PRO A 12 -16.52 40.24 -43.59
C PRO A 12 -15.00 40.32 -43.97
N ARG A 13 -14.15 39.37 -43.53
CA ARG A 13 -13.18 38.64 -44.40
C ARG A 13 -12.36 37.56 -43.65
N PHE A 14 -12.33 36.40 -44.29
CA PHE A 14 -11.46 35.24 -44.05
C PHE A 14 -9.98 35.58 -44.26
N ALA A 15 -9.09 34.90 -43.53
CA ALA A 15 -7.74 34.61 -44.01
C ALA A 15 -7.29 33.22 -43.51
N LEU A 16 -7.35 32.26 -44.43
CA LEU A 16 -6.60 31.01 -44.40
C LEU A 16 -5.11 31.35 -44.58
N GLY A 17 -4.26 30.86 -43.68
CA GLY A 17 -2.81 30.89 -43.84
C GLY A 17 -2.26 29.47 -43.79
N ALA A 18 -2.19 28.82 -44.95
CA ALA A 18 -1.45 27.58 -45.13
C ALA A 18 0.03 27.92 -45.37
N ALA A 19 0.94 27.26 -44.65
CA ALA A 19 2.34 27.17 -45.02
C ALA A 19 2.73 25.69 -45.09
N LEU A 20 3.01 25.26 -46.32
CA LEU A 20 3.51 23.95 -46.74
C LEU A 20 5.04 24.00 -46.88
N THR A 21 5.64 22.81 -47.03
CA THR A 21 7.05 22.46 -47.38
C THR A 21 8.07 22.57 -46.24
N GLY A 22 8.98 21.63 -45.99
CA GLY A 22 9.36 20.28 -46.47
C GLY A 22 10.42 19.77 -45.45
N ALA A 23 10.95 18.55 -45.40
CA ALA A 23 11.12 17.50 -46.37
C ALA A 23 11.28 16.15 -45.63
N ALA A 24 11.10 15.07 -46.39
CA ALA A 24 11.21 13.67 -46.00
C ALA A 24 12.66 13.21 -45.70
N LEU A 25 12.80 11.90 -45.43
CA LEU A 25 13.98 11.01 -45.36
C LEU A 25 14.26 10.51 -43.92
N LEU A 26 14.25 9.22 -43.56
CA LEU A 26 14.27 7.95 -44.30
C LEU A 26 13.60 6.85 -43.47
N LEU A 27 12.78 6.03 -44.13
CA LEU A 27 12.48 4.66 -43.71
C LEU A 27 13.71 3.79 -43.98
N ALA A 28 14.26 3.18 -42.92
CA ALA A 28 15.10 2.00 -43.05
C ALA A 28 14.38 0.85 -42.35
N SER A 29 13.78 0.00 -43.18
CA SER A 29 13.29 -1.34 -42.85
C SER A 29 14.44 -2.26 -42.44
N CYS A 30 14.21 -3.17 -41.48
CA CYS A 30 14.39 -4.61 -41.70
C CYS A 30 13.87 -5.43 -40.51
N GLY A 31 13.19 -6.54 -40.82
CA GLY A 31 13.00 -7.66 -39.87
C GLY A 31 11.61 -7.73 -39.26
N GLY A 32 10.67 -8.34 -39.99
CA GLY A 32 9.33 -8.60 -39.49
C GLY A 32 9.27 -9.72 -38.45
N THR A 33 8.22 -9.68 -37.64
CA THR A 33 7.34 -10.81 -37.30
C THR A 33 6.03 -10.18 -36.84
N MET A 34 4.91 -10.52 -37.49
CA MET A 34 3.59 -10.16 -36.97
C MET A 34 3.37 -10.95 -35.67
N ALA A 35 3.35 -10.25 -34.54
CA ALA A 35 2.86 -10.79 -33.27
C ALA A 35 1.47 -10.19 -33.00
N GLY A 36 0.58 -11.05 -32.49
CA GLY A 36 -0.86 -10.83 -32.34
C GLY A 36 -1.28 -9.70 -31.38
N PRO A 37 -2.54 -9.69 -30.90
CA PRO A 37 -3.04 -8.62 -30.04
C PRO A 37 -2.23 -8.62 -28.74
N GLY A 38 -1.30 -7.66 -28.64
CA GLY A 38 -0.45 -7.49 -27.48
C GLY A 38 -1.30 -7.05 -26.30
N THR A 39 -1.27 -7.85 -25.24
CA THR A 39 -1.52 -7.37 -23.89
C THR A 39 -0.59 -6.18 -23.64
N GLU A 40 -1.15 -4.98 -23.48
CA GLU A 40 -0.40 -3.83 -23.00
C GLU A 40 0.19 -4.18 -21.63
N ASP A 41 1.49 -4.51 -21.62
CA ASP A 41 2.29 -4.60 -20.41
C ASP A 41 2.50 -3.16 -19.91
N THR A 42 1.49 -2.63 -19.24
CA THR A 42 1.57 -1.29 -18.64
C THR A 42 2.53 -1.41 -17.45
N GLN A 43 3.79 -1.00 -17.65
CA GLN A 43 4.71 -0.86 -16.53
C GLN A 43 4.07 0.01 -15.44
N PRO A 44 4.18 -0.37 -14.16
CA PRO A 44 3.54 0.38 -13.08
C PRO A 44 4.02 1.84 -13.08
N ILE A 45 3.08 2.79 -13.05
CA ILE A 45 3.40 4.20 -12.87
C ILE A 45 3.85 4.40 -11.41
N ILE A 46 5.14 4.71 -11.24
CA ILE A 46 5.75 5.05 -9.95
C ILE A 46 5.74 6.57 -9.80
N LEU A 47 5.19 7.07 -8.69
CA LEU A 47 5.15 8.51 -8.44
C LEU A 47 6.52 9.02 -7.94
N PRO A 48 6.92 10.26 -8.29
CA PRO A 48 8.13 10.85 -7.73
C PRO A 48 8.09 10.87 -6.20
N GLY A 49 9.13 10.34 -5.55
CA GLY A 49 9.24 10.28 -4.09
C GLY A 49 8.48 9.13 -3.42
N GLU A 50 7.83 8.25 -4.19
CA GLU A 50 7.18 7.05 -3.68
C GLU A 50 8.21 6.05 -3.11
N GLN A 51 7.94 5.56 -1.90
CA GLN A 51 8.62 4.41 -1.32
C GLN A 51 7.99 3.12 -1.86
N LEU A 52 8.72 2.43 -2.74
CA LEU A 52 8.30 1.12 -3.24
C LEU A 52 8.31 0.09 -2.11
N GLY A 53 7.27 -0.71 -2.05
CA GLY A 53 7.14 -1.75 -1.03
C GLY A 53 7.72 -3.07 -1.49
N ARG A 54 8.55 -3.67 -0.63
CA ARG A 54 8.94 -5.07 -0.70
C ARG A 54 8.90 -5.69 0.69
N ILE A 55 8.56 -6.96 0.74
CA ILE A 55 8.60 -7.80 1.93
C ILE A 55 9.56 -8.97 1.65
N PRO A 56 10.86 -8.80 1.95
CA PRO A 56 11.82 -9.90 1.90
C PRO A 56 11.66 -10.78 3.14
N GLY A 57 11.64 -12.10 2.95
CA GLY A 57 11.33 -13.01 4.04
C GLY A 57 11.96 -14.38 3.93
N GLN A 58 12.06 -15.02 5.10
CA GLN A 58 12.50 -16.39 5.31
C GLN A 58 11.52 -17.05 6.29
N ILE A 59 10.76 -18.05 5.82
CA ILE A 59 9.88 -18.83 6.68
C ILE A 59 10.74 -19.68 7.62
N THR A 60 10.45 -19.61 8.92
CA THR A 60 11.21 -20.34 9.95
C THR A 60 10.29 -20.90 11.05
N PRO A 61 10.40 -22.20 11.38
CA PRO A 61 11.07 -23.24 10.59
C PRO A 61 10.33 -23.48 9.27
N PHE A 62 11.04 -23.97 8.25
CA PHE A 62 10.46 -24.33 6.95
C PHE A 62 10.77 -25.77 6.59
N THR A 63 9.75 -26.48 6.11
CA THR A 63 9.88 -27.79 5.48
C THR A 63 9.63 -27.67 3.98
N VAL A 64 10.48 -28.29 3.15
CA VAL A 64 10.30 -28.28 1.68
C VAL A 64 8.90 -28.80 1.32
N GLY A 65 8.19 -28.04 0.48
CA GLY A 65 6.81 -28.37 0.07
C GLY A 65 5.72 -27.89 1.03
N GLN A 66 6.06 -27.23 2.14
CA GLN A 66 5.09 -26.68 3.10
C GLN A 66 4.27 -25.51 2.52
N ALA A 67 4.89 -24.71 1.64
CA ALA A 67 4.26 -23.58 0.97
C ALA A 67 4.90 -23.38 -0.41
N ALA A 68 4.07 -23.07 -1.41
CA ALA A 68 4.53 -22.70 -2.75
C ALA A 68 4.54 -21.17 -2.96
N SER A 69 3.69 -20.44 -2.23
CA SER A 69 3.65 -18.98 -2.29
C SER A 69 3.22 -18.35 -0.98
N VAL A 70 3.50 -17.06 -0.84
CA VAL A 70 2.97 -16.20 0.23
C VAL A 70 2.27 -15.00 -0.35
N LYS A 71 1.23 -14.52 0.34
CA LYS A 71 0.50 -13.29 -0.02
C LYS A 71 -0.05 -12.57 1.21
N PRO A 72 -0.33 -11.25 1.14
CA PRO A 72 -1.14 -10.58 2.14
C PRO A 72 -2.60 -11.07 2.05
N GLU A 73 -3.40 -10.78 3.07
CA GLU A 73 -4.76 -11.32 3.15
C GLU A 73 -5.73 -10.75 2.11
N GLU A 74 -5.81 -9.42 1.99
CA GLU A 74 -6.79 -8.73 1.14
C GLU A 74 -6.18 -8.22 -0.18
N LEU A 75 -4.87 -8.38 -0.35
CA LEU A 75 -4.12 -8.01 -1.56
C LEU A 75 -3.95 -9.22 -2.48
N ASN A 76 -3.90 -8.99 -3.80
CA ASN A 76 -3.76 -10.08 -4.78
C ASN A 76 -2.29 -10.45 -5.07
N GLU A 77 -1.37 -9.65 -4.55
CA GLU A 77 0.05 -9.79 -4.76
C GLU A 77 0.56 -11.04 -4.04
N SER A 78 1.35 -11.83 -4.75
CA SER A 78 1.92 -13.06 -4.22
C SER A 78 3.36 -13.21 -4.67
N ALA A 79 4.14 -13.92 -3.87
CA ALA A 79 5.52 -14.27 -4.19
C ALA A 79 5.72 -15.78 -4.08
N PRO A 80 6.49 -16.38 -5.00
CA PRO A 80 6.89 -17.78 -4.86
C PRO A 80 7.79 -17.95 -3.63
N VAL A 81 7.65 -19.11 -2.98
CA VAL A 81 8.54 -19.53 -1.89
C VAL A 81 9.59 -20.49 -2.46
N SER A 82 10.86 -20.21 -2.19
CA SER A 82 11.96 -21.05 -2.65
C SER A 82 12.02 -22.38 -1.88
N ALA A 83 12.87 -23.32 -2.35
CA ALA A 83 13.13 -24.57 -1.65
C ALA A 83 13.72 -24.38 -0.23
N THR A 84 14.28 -23.21 0.08
CA THR A 84 14.79 -22.88 1.41
C THR A 84 13.77 -22.14 2.27
N GLY A 85 12.57 -21.85 1.77
CA GLY A 85 11.56 -21.07 2.49
C GLY A 85 11.72 -19.55 2.34
N SER A 86 12.59 -19.10 1.43
CA SER A 86 12.85 -17.68 1.18
C SER A 86 11.85 -17.11 0.16
N PHE A 87 11.48 -15.85 0.31
CA PHE A 87 10.61 -15.14 -0.63
C PHE A 87 10.95 -13.64 -0.68
N ASP A 88 10.57 -12.98 -1.78
CA ASP A 88 10.60 -11.52 -1.93
C ASP A 88 9.28 -11.06 -2.55
N LEU A 89 8.40 -10.51 -1.72
CA LEU A 89 7.07 -10.05 -2.14
C LEU A 89 7.09 -8.58 -2.49
N GLY A 90 6.93 -8.27 -3.78
CA GLY A 90 6.64 -6.92 -4.24
C GLY A 90 5.24 -6.47 -3.82
N LEU A 91 5.11 -5.23 -3.37
CA LEU A 91 3.83 -4.64 -2.98
C LEU A 91 3.33 -3.65 -4.06
N PRO A 92 2.01 -3.39 -4.11
CA PRO A 92 1.42 -2.47 -5.08
C PRO A 92 1.99 -1.06 -4.99
N THR A 93 2.04 -0.35 -6.12
CA THR A 93 2.37 1.09 -6.13
C THR A 93 1.24 1.92 -5.52
N VAL A 94 1.51 3.19 -5.19
CA VAL A 94 0.49 4.17 -4.76
C VAL A 94 -0.65 4.24 -5.76
N THR A 95 -0.35 4.30 -7.06
CA THR A 95 -1.36 4.30 -8.13
C THR A 95 -2.26 3.07 -8.02
N SER A 96 -1.68 1.90 -7.79
CA SER A 96 -2.45 0.66 -7.65
C SER A 96 -3.26 0.62 -6.36
N MET A 97 -2.68 1.04 -5.23
CA MET A 97 -3.38 1.12 -3.95
C MET A 97 -4.57 2.07 -3.98
N THR A 98 -4.43 3.22 -4.65
CA THR A 98 -5.48 4.25 -4.72
C THR A 98 -6.52 4.01 -5.82
N ALA A 99 -6.18 3.26 -6.87
CA ALA A 99 -7.13 2.94 -7.94
C ALA A 99 -7.86 1.60 -7.72
N LYS A 100 -7.14 0.55 -7.31
CA LYS A 100 -7.67 -0.82 -7.22
C LYS A 100 -8.06 -1.23 -5.81
N TYR A 101 -7.34 -0.76 -4.79
CA TYR A 101 -7.49 -1.17 -3.40
C TYR A 101 -7.99 -0.03 -2.48
N SER A 102 -8.66 0.97 -3.06
CA SER A 102 -9.07 2.18 -2.34
C SER A 102 -10.12 1.90 -1.26
N ASP A 103 -10.95 0.89 -1.46
CA ASP A 103 -11.94 0.37 -0.52
C ASP A 103 -11.29 -0.30 0.70
N LEU A 104 -10.07 -0.81 0.55
CA LEU A 104 -9.31 -1.43 1.63
C LEU A 104 -8.68 -0.42 2.59
N LEU A 105 -8.48 0.82 2.14
CA LEU A 105 -7.74 1.84 2.90
C LEU A 105 -8.53 2.34 4.13
N PHE A 106 -7.81 2.56 5.23
CA PHE A 106 -8.33 3.05 6.49
C PHE A 106 -8.02 4.54 6.68
N ASN A 107 -8.86 5.24 7.46
CA ASN A 107 -8.46 6.50 8.06
C ASN A 107 -7.43 6.23 9.17
N ALA A 108 -6.59 7.22 9.48
CA ALA A 108 -5.60 7.10 10.56
C ALA A 108 -6.24 6.83 11.94
N THR A 109 -7.48 7.26 12.17
CA THR A 109 -8.23 6.97 13.40
C THR A 109 -8.66 5.51 13.51
N ASP A 110 -8.86 4.83 12.38
CA ASP A 110 -9.48 3.50 12.31
C ASP A 110 -8.44 2.37 12.26
N VAL A 111 -7.18 2.70 11.89
CA VAL A 111 -6.10 1.72 11.71
C VAL A 111 -5.72 1.00 13.02
N PHE A 112 -5.98 1.63 14.18
CA PHE A 112 -5.78 1.04 15.50
C PHE A 112 -7.04 0.35 16.05
N GLY A 113 -8.06 0.16 15.21
CA GLY A 113 -9.27 -0.58 15.56
C GLY A 113 -10.23 0.22 16.44
N ALA A 114 -10.76 -0.45 17.46
CA ALA A 114 -11.70 0.17 18.39
C ALA A 114 -10.93 0.83 19.54
N CYS A 115 -10.86 2.16 19.53
CA CYS A 115 -10.20 2.96 20.55
C CYS A 115 -11.13 3.96 21.23
N SER A 116 -10.89 4.25 22.51
CA SER A 116 -11.47 5.36 23.26
C SER A 116 -10.45 6.47 23.47
N ASN A 117 -10.94 7.67 23.79
CA ASN A 117 -10.11 8.85 24.11
C ASN A 117 -9.10 9.19 22.99
N VAL A 118 -9.52 9.00 21.73
CA VAL A 118 -8.65 9.20 20.56
C VAL A 118 -8.36 10.68 20.35
N THR A 119 -7.07 11.02 20.32
CA THR A 119 -6.56 12.30 19.86
C THR A 119 -5.55 12.04 18.75
N THR A 120 -5.70 12.72 17.61
CA THR A 120 -4.75 12.59 16.51
C THR A 120 -4.58 13.91 15.76
N THR A 121 -3.38 14.12 15.24
CA THR A 121 -3.07 15.23 14.33
C THR A 121 -3.00 14.77 12.86
N ALA A 122 -3.44 13.54 12.57
CA ALA A 122 -3.42 13.00 11.22
C ALA A 122 -4.29 13.86 10.27
N PRO A 123 -3.80 14.18 9.06
CA PRO A 123 -4.63 14.83 8.06
C PRO A 123 -5.83 13.96 7.67
N ASP A 124 -7.00 14.57 7.48
CA ASP A 124 -8.23 13.87 7.06
C ASP A 124 -8.10 13.16 5.69
N SER A 125 -7.14 13.60 4.87
CA SER A 125 -6.83 12.99 3.56
C SER A 125 -5.91 11.77 3.66
N LEU A 126 -5.26 11.54 4.80
CA LEU A 126 -4.35 10.42 4.96
C LEU A 126 -5.12 9.09 4.95
N ARG A 127 -4.70 8.20 4.05
CA ARG A 127 -5.24 6.84 3.94
C ARG A 127 -4.11 5.83 4.14
N LEU A 128 -4.39 4.82 4.96
CA LEU A 128 -3.41 3.83 5.40
C LEU A 128 -3.87 2.42 5.07
N TYR A 129 -2.92 1.52 4.81
CA TYR A 129 -3.21 0.09 4.75
C TYR A 129 -2.07 -0.72 5.38
N PRO A 130 -2.30 -1.41 6.50
CA PRO A 130 -1.30 -2.19 7.20
C PRO A 130 -1.27 -3.67 6.77
N ILE A 131 -0.07 -4.25 6.79
CA ILE A 131 0.19 -5.69 6.65
C ILE A 131 1.01 -6.10 7.87
N ALA A 132 0.43 -6.92 8.76
CA ALA A 132 1.14 -7.55 9.87
C ALA A 132 1.29 -9.06 9.71
N THR A 133 0.45 -9.67 8.87
CA THR A 133 0.52 -11.10 8.57
C THR A 133 0.54 -11.35 7.07
N LEU A 134 1.20 -12.44 6.69
CA LEU A 134 1.08 -13.05 5.37
C LEU A 134 0.39 -14.41 5.53
N LYS A 135 -0.18 -14.93 4.45
CA LYS A 135 -0.71 -16.28 4.37
C LYS A 135 0.06 -17.06 3.32
N THR A 136 0.36 -18.32 3.61
CA THR A 136 0.80 -19.28 2.58
C THR A 136 -0.35 -19.62 1.64
N ASP A 137 -0.06 -20.27 0.52
CA ASP A 137 -1.05 -20.89 -0.38
C ASP A 137 -1.92 -21.94 0.32
N THR A 138 -1.40 -22.56 1.39
CA THR A 138 -2.15 -23.49 2.26
C THR A 138 -3.00 -22.78 3.33
N GLY A 139 -3.00 -21.44 3.36
CA GLY A 139 -3.77 -20.62 4.30
C GLY A 139 -3.11 -20.44 5.67
N GLN A 140 -1.89 -20.94 5.87
CA GLN A 140 -1.18 -20.82 7.13
C GLN A 140 -0.72 -19.36 7.35
N PRO A 141 -1.06 -18.73 8.49
CA PRO A 141 -0.61 -17.38 8.78
C PRO A 141 0.87 -17.35 9.20
N LEU A 142 1.55 -16.31 8.75
CA LEU A 142 2.94 -15.99 9.03
C LEU A 142 3.03 -14.58 9.64
N THR A 143 3.84 -14.44 10.68
CA THR A 143 4.14 -13.14 11.30
C THR A 143 5.62 -12.87 11.23
N ALA A 144 5.99 -11.65 10.85
CA ALA A 144 7.38 -11.22 10.86
C ALA A 144 7.84 -10.95 12.28
N ASN A 145 8.84 -11.70 12.74
CA ASN A 145 9.45 -11.44 14.02
C ASN A 145 10.31 -10.17 13.92
N ALA A 146 10.11 -9.23 14.84
CA ALA A 146 11.12 -8.21 15.11
C ALA A 146 11.93 -8.63 16.35
N SER A 147 12.96 -7.88 16.70
CA SER A 147 13.89 -8.26 17.78
C SER A 147 13.16 -8.62 19.08
N GLY A 148 13.45 -9.80 19.65
CA GLY A 148 12.81 -10.30 20.88
C GLY A 148 11.52 -11.11 20.64
N SER A 149 10.77 -11.40 21.72
CA SER A 149 9.55 -12.23 21.67
C SER A 149 8.25 -11.42 21.65
N THR A 150 8.32 -10.10 21.86
CA THR A 150 7.15 -9.19 21.95
C THR A 150 7.10 -8.13 20.86
N THR A 151 8.02 -8.21 19.89
CA THR A 151 8.14 -7.23 18.81
C THR A 151 7.82 -7.90 17.48
N ALA A 152 6.96 -7.28 16.68
CA ALA A 152 6.71 -7.69 15.29
C ALA A 152 7.11 -6.59 14.32
N LYS A 153 7.30 -6.96 13.06
CA LYS A 153 7.49 -6.01 11.96
C LYS A 153 6.23 -5.94 11.11
N ASN A 154 5.77 -4.72 10.84
CA ASN A 154 4.60 -4.43 10.02
C ASN A 154 4.99 -3.54 8.83
N TRP A 155 4.27 -3.71 7.72
CA TRP A 155 4.41 -2.88 6.52
C TRP A 155 3.16 -2.05 6.35
N TRP A 156 3.29 -0.73 6.30
CA TRP A 156 2.16 0.19 6.21
C TRP A 156 2.26 1.03 4.95
N PHE A 157 1.25 0.90 4.09
CA PHE A 157 1.03 1.84 3.01
C PHE A 157 0.51 3.17 3.56
N ALA A 158 1.00 4.28 3.00
CA ALA A 158 0.47 5.62 3.20
C ALA A 158 0.23 6.30 1.85
N SER A 159 -0.96 6.91 1.68
CA SER A 159 -1.35 7.60 0.45
C SER A 159 -0.64 8.92 0.19
N GLN A 160 0.10 9.44 1.18
CA GLN A 160 0.83 10.71 1.14
C GLN A 160 1.91 10.73 2.22
N ASP A 161 2.90 11.62 2.07
CA ASP A 161 3.78 12.02 3.17
C ASP A 161 2.95 12.61 4.31
N ALA A 162 3.20 12.15 5.54
CA ALA A 162 2.51 12.65 6.72
C ALA A 162 3.38 12.51 7.98
N SER A 163 3.43 13.59 8.76
CA SER A 163 3.93 13.56 10.13
C SER A 163 2.76 13.82 11.08
N TYR A 164 2.46 12.88 11.97
CA TYR A 164 1.31 13.00 12.87
C TYR A 164 1.50 12.22 14.17
N THR A 165 0.70 12.58 15.17
CA THR A 165 0.62 11.86 16.44
C THR A 165 -0.73 11.15 16.55
N PHE A 166 -0.73 10.03 17.27
CA PHE A 166 -1.93 9.31 17.68
C PHE A 166 -1.81 8.96 19.16
N GLN A 167 -2.86 9.26 19.91
CA GLN A 167 -3.05 8.82 21.28
C GLN A 167 -4.44 8.21 21.42
N GLY A 168 -4.54 7.05 22.07
CA GLY A 168 -5.82 6.42 22.36
C GLY A 168 -5.68 5.18 23.24
N GLU A 169 -6.80 4.73 23.79
CA GLU A 169 -6.91 3.47 24.53
C GLU A 169 -7.64 2.45 23.65
N CYS A 170 -6.90 1.47 23.12
CA CYS A 170 -7.37 0.61 22.05
C CYS A 170 -7.59 -0.82 22.55
N ILE A 171 -8.73 -1.41 22.20
CA ILE A 171 -9.06 -2.78 22.54
C ILE A 171 -8.01 -3.72 21.94
N GLY A 172 -7.36 -4.51 22.78
CA GLY A 172 -6.32 -5.45 22.38
C GLY A 172 -4.91 -4.86 22.30
N LEU A 173 -4.75 -3.53 22.25
CA LEU A 173 -3.44 -2.86 22.25
C LEU A 173 -3.10 -2.17 23.57
N GLY A 174 -4.11 -1.91 24.41
CA GLY A 174 -3.94 -1.03 25.56
C GLY A 174 -3.75 0.42 25.13
N THR A 175 -2.93 1.19 25.84
CA THR A 175 -2.63 2.57 25.46
C THR A 175 -1.69 2.60 24.26
N VAL A 176 -2.11 3.29 23.20
CA VAL A 176 -1.26 3.63 22.06
C VAL A 176 -0.91 5.11 22.19
N ASN A 177 0.39 5.42 22.18
CA ASN A 177 0.90 6.77 22.03
C ASN A 177 2.06 6.69 21.03
N ALA A 178 1.84 7.23 19.83
CA ALA A 178 2.77 7.07 18.74
C ALA A 178 2.90 8.35 17.91
N THR A 179 4.12 8.59 17.44
CA THR A 179 4.43 9.63 16.45
C THR A 179 4.90 8.94 15.19
N PHE A 180 4.30 9.29 14.06
CA PHE A 180 4.58 8.72 12.76
C PHE A 180 5.17 9.78 11.83
N ASN A 181 6.11 9.37 10.97
CA ASN A 181 6.69 10.21 9.92
C ASN A 181 6.66 9.43 8.59
N LEU A 182 5.45 9.04 8.18
CA LEU A 182 5.24 8.19 7.03
C LEU A 182 5.58 8.94 5.73
N LYS A 183 6.18 8.20 4.81
CA LYS A 183 6.39 8.61 3.44
C LYS A 183 5.31 8.02 2.54
N LEU A 184 5.03 8.72 1.45
CA LEU A 184 4.20 8.24 0.35
C LEU A 184 4.67 6.83 -0.07
N GLY A 185 3.75 5.86 -0.11
CA GLY A 185 4.06 4.47 -0.43
C GLY A 185 4.21 3.60 0.83
N TRP A 186 5.12 2.63 0.80
CA TRP A 186 5.24 1.60 1.83
C TRP A 186 6.33 1.93 2.86
N ASN A 187 5.93 1.93 4.12
CA ASN A 187 6.75 2.18 5.29
C ASN A 187 6.89 0.91 6.11
N VAL A 188 7.97 0.78 6.87
CA VAL A 188 8.18 -0.36 7.78
C VAL A 188 8.17 0.12 9.22
N LEU A 189 7.45 -0.61 10.07
CA LEU A 189 7.29 -0.29 11.47
C LEU A 189 7.62 -1.51 12.33
N ASP A 190 8.39 -1.30 13.38
CA ASP A 190 8.47 -2.23 14.50
C ASP A 190 7.34 -1.91 15.48
N VAL A 191 6.61 -2.95 15.87
CA VAL A 191 5.50 -2.89 16.81
C VAL A 191 5.89 -3.67 18.05
N ASN A 192 6.02 -2.97 19.17
CA ASN A 192 6.33 -3.59 20.46
C ASN A 192 5.07 -3.61 21.33
N TYR A 193 4.66 -4.81 21.74
CA TYR A 193 3.51 -5.01 22.61
C TYR A 193 3.95 -5.30 24.04
N GLY A 194 3.73 -4.33 24.92
CA GLY A 194 4.01 -4.43 26.36
C GLY A 194 2.84 -4.94 27.21
N GLY A 195 1.76 -5.46 26.61
CA GLY A 195 0.57 -5.91 27.34
C GLY A 195 -0.43 -4.78 27.62
N THR A 196 0.04 -3.68 28.20
CA THR A 196 -0.78 -2.50 28.53
C THR A 196 -0.51 -1.30 27.65
N VAL A 197 0.65 -1.30 26.98
CA VAL A 197 1.08 -0.23 26.08
C VAL A 197 1.59 -0.87 24.80
N THR A 198 1.19 -0.31 23.66
CA THR A 198 1.74 -0.67 22.35
C THR A 198 2.43 0.53 21.75
N SER A 199 3.68 0.35 21.32
CA SER A 199 4.46 1.40 20.67
C SER A 199 4.80 1.00 19.24
N TYR A 200 4.83 2.01 18.37
CA TYR A 200 5.19 1.87 16.97
C TYR A 200 6.45 2.69 16.72
N THR A 201 7.42 2.11 16.01
CA THR A 201 8.65 2.79 15.61
C THR A 201 8.87 2.57 14.13
N GLN A 202 8.93 3.64 13.36
CA GLN A 202 9.29 3.55 11.95
C GLN A 202 10.76 3.17 11.82
N VAL A 203 11.05 2.20 10.97
CA VAL A 203 12.39 1.68 10.71
C VAL A 203 12.64 1.61 9.21
N ASP A 204 13.91 1.50 8.84
CA ASP A 204 14.28 1.34 7.44
C ASP A 204 13.74 0.01 6.89
N ALA A 205 13.42 0.02 5.60
CA ALA A 205 13.04 -1.19 4.89
C ALA A 205 14.17 -2.22 4.95
N PRO A 206 13.90 -3.49 5.32
CA PRO A 206 14.92 -4.52 5.39
C PRO A 206 15.59 -4.73 4.02
N THR A 207 16.92 -4.75 4.01
CA THR A 207 17.72 -5.11 2.83
C THR A 207 18.06 -6.60 2.77
N ALA A 208 17.73 -7.35 3.82
CA ALA A 208 17.92 -8.78 3.94
C ALA A 208 16.60 -9.47 4.35
N PRO A 209 16.46 -10.79 4.10
CA PRO A 209 15.28 -11.55 4.50
C PRO A 209 14.97 -11.44 6.00
N VAL A 210 13.72 -11.10 6.33
CA VAL A 210 13.21 -11.10 7.70
C VAL A 210 12.72 -12.49 8.08
N GLU A 211 12.83 -12.87 9.35
CA GLU A 211 12.25 -14.13 9.82
C GLU A 211 10.72 -14.05 9.90
N TRP A 212 10.04 -14.99 9.23
CA TRP A 212 8.59 -15.16 9.26
C TRP A 212 8.21 -16.47 9.94
N ARG A 213 7.52 -16.38 11.08
CA ARG A 213 7.18 -17.54 11.90
C ARG A 213 5.74 -17.98 11.70
N THR A 214 5.54 -19.28 11.71
CA THR A 214 4.19 -19.88 11.78
C THR A 214 3.66 -19.82 13.22
N GLY A 215 2.36 -19.56 13.38
CA GLY A 215 1.70 -19.59 14.69
C GLY A 215 1.72 -18.26 15.47
N GLY A 216 2.23 -17.18 14.88
CA GLY A 216 2.27 -15.84 15.50
C GLY A 216 3.30 -15.69 16.63
N LEU A 217 3.25 -14.58 17.38
CA LEU A 217 4.16 -14.31 18.50
C LEU A 217 3.79 -15.06 19.80
N GLY A 218 3.14 -16.22 19.71
CA GLY A 218 2.86 -17.12 20.83
C GLY A 218 1.44 -17.04 21.42
N SER A 219 0.89 -15.85 21.70
CA SER A 219 -0.46 -15.72 22.31
C SER A 219 -1.52 -15.14 21.35
N GLN A 220 -2.77 -15.61 21.42
CA GLN A 220 -3.89 -15.02 20.65
C GLN A 220 -4.07 -13.52 20.91
N ARG A 221 -3.73 -13.05 22.13
CA ARG A 221 -3.76 -11.62 22.46
C ARG A 221 -2.76 -10.81 21.65
N LEU A 222 -1.56 -11.37 21.42
CA LEU A 222 -0.56 -10.76 20.54
C LEU A 222 -1.08 -10.72 19.10
N ASN A 223 -1.71 -11.79 18.61
CA ASN A 223 -2.23 -11.81 17.24
C ASN A 223 -3.32 -10.75 17.02
N ASN A 224 -4.23 -10.54 17.98
CA ASN A 224 -5.21 -9.45 17.94
C ASN A 224 -4.56 -8.06 18.03
N ALA A 225 -3.43 -7.95 18.74
CA ALA A 225 -2.65 -6.71 18.84
C ALA A 225 -1.85 -6.40 17.55
N LEU A 226 -1.60 -7.39 16.72
CA LEU A 226 -0.89 -7.21 15.45
C LEU A 226 -1.80 -6.69 14.34
N GLU A 227 -3.09 -6.99 14.41
CA GLU A 227 -4.07 -6.65 13.38
C GLU A 227 -5.26 -5.82 13.94
N PRO A 228 -5.00 -4.72 14.67
CA PRO A 228 -6.04 -4.00 15.39
C PRO A 228 -7.13 -3.42 14.48
N TRP A 229 -6.79 -3.04 13.24
CA TRP A 229 -7.75 -2.58 12.23
C TRP A 229 -8.88 -3.58 11.96
N LYS A 230 -8.66 -4.88 12.21
CA LYS A 230 -9.71 -5.90 12.05
C LYS A 230 -10.87 -5.73 13.03
N ASN A 231 -10.65 -5.02 14.14
CA ASN A 231 -11.70 -4.67 15.09
C ASN A 231 -12.48 -3.40 14.70
N SER A 232 -12.04 -2.68 13.66
CA SER A 232 -12.74 -1.48 13.19
C SER A 232 -14.11 -1.82 12.58
N ALA A 233 -15.02 -0.85 12.57
CA ALA A 233 -16.28 -0.99 11.84
C ALA A 233 -16.04 -1.12 10.33
N ALA A 234 -15.05 -0.39 9.80
CA ALA A 234 -14.69 -0.40 8.38
C ALA A 234 -14.28 -1.79 7.89
N TYR A 235 -13.42 -2.50 8.63
CA TYR A 235 -13.02 -3.87 8.27
C TYR A 235 -14.20 -4.86 8.39
N ARG A 236 -14.95 -4.80 9.48
CA ARG A 236 -16.08 -5.72 9.72
C ARG A 236 -17.21 -5.59 8.69
N ALA A 237 -17.38 -4.42 8.08
CA ALA A 237 -18.38 -4.21 7.03
C ALA A 237 -18.04 -4.90 5.69
N ARG A 238 -16.81 -5.40 5.52
CA ARG A 238 -16.33 -6.05 4.28
C ARG A 238 -16.39 -7.58 4.33
N GLN A 239 -16.68 -8.16 5.50
CA GLN A 239 -16.81 -9.61 5.74
C GLN A 239 -18.26 -10.06 5.53
#